data_AF-A0A6A1TRE0-F1
#
_entry.id   AF-A0A6A1TRE0-F1
#
_cell.length_a   1.000
_cell.length_b   1.000
_cell.length_c   1.000
_cell.angle_alpha   90.00
_cell.angle_beta   90.00
_cell.angle_gamma   90.00
#
_symmetry.space_group_name_H-M   'P 1'
#
loop_
_entity.id
_entity.type
_entity.pdbx_description
1 polymer ?
#
loop_
_entity_poly.entity_id
_entity_poly.type
_entity_poly.pdbx_seq_one_letter_code
_entity_poly.pdbx_strand_id
1 'polypeptide(L)'
;MCANRAGSGHLVEIRPVTIRFTPEAAVELEDVLSYLTAHSPEGARNVGTRIQQVLSNLSEYPLTGMRTSLQPMRRVAVTPYPYLIFYLPGDDEIIVVGIRHAARDPSSTPDRL
;
A
#
# COMPACT_ATOMS: atom_id res chain seq x y z
N MET A 1 7.20 18.85 -45.00
CA MET A 1 6.53 17.57 -44.73
C MET A 1 7.10 17.01 -43.43
N CYS A 2 6.38 17.11 -42.32
CA CYS A 2 6.81 16.56 -41.04
C CYS A 2 6.14 15.20 -40.85
N ALA A 3 6.93 14.13 -40.71
CA ALA A 3 6.43 12.77 -40.55
C ALA A 3 6.05 12.51 -39.07
N ASN A 4 4.77 12.19 -38.85
CA ASN A 4 4.28 11.66 -37.58
C ASN A 4 4.93 10.31 -37.29
N ARG A 5 5.62 10.18 -36.15
CA ARG A 5 5.83 8.86 -35.52
C ARG A 5 4.71 8.62 -34.53
N ALA A 6 3.76 7.78 -34.92
CA ALA A 6 2.85 7.14 -34.00
C ALA A 6 3.66 6.19 -33.10
N GLY A 7 3.81 6.56 -31.83
CA GLY A 7 4.26 5.61 -30.81
C GLY A 7 3.19 4.55 -30.63
N SER A 8 3.52 3.28 -30.92
CA SER A 8 2.67 2.15 -30.58
C SER A 8 2.60 2.06 -29.06
N GLY A 9 1.48 2.49 -28.48
CA GLY A 9 1.17 2.25 -27.08
C GLY A 9 0.94 0.76 -26.88
N HIS A 10 1.78 0.13 -26.06
CA HIS A 10 1.53 -1.22 -25.56
C HIS A 10 0.36 -1.11 -24.58
N LEU A 11 -0.82 -1.55 -24.99
CA LEU A 11 -1.95 -1.74 -24.08
C LEU A 11 -1.58 -2.90 -23.16
N VAL A 12 -1.17 -2.58 -21.93
CA VAL A 12 -0.97 -3.57 -20.87
C VAL A 12 -2.34 -4.04 -20.42
N GLU A 13 -2.62 -5.33 -20.55
CA GLU A 13 -3.77 -5.96 -19.90
C GLU A 13 -3.60 -5.84 -18.38
N ILE A 14 -4.48 -5.08 -17.74
CA ILE A 14 -4.48 -4.96 -16.27
C ILE A 14 -5.25 -6.17 -15.74
N ARG A 15 -4.53 -7.17 -15.25
CA ARG A 15 -5.12 -8.26 -14.49
C ARG A 15 -5.03 -7.89 -13.00
N PRO A 16 -6.14 -7.99 -12.24
CA PRO A 16 -6.09 -7.73 -10.82
C PRO A 16 -5.12 -8.74 -10.17
N VAL A 17 -4.14 -8.23 -9.44
CA VAL A 17 -3.17 -9.06 -8.72
C VAL A 17 -3.70 -9.43 -7.34
N THR A 18 -3.27 -10.58 -6.84
CA THR A 18 -3.65 -11.02 -5.50
C THR A 18 -2.88 -10.24 -4.43
N ILE A 19 -3.43 -10.13 -3.22
CA ILE A 19 -2.77 -9.46 -2.09
C ILE A 19 -2.46 -10.48 -1.03
N ARG A 20 -1.19 -10.51 -0.60
CA ARG A 20 -0.71 -11.34 0.48
C ARG A 20 -0.06 -10.48 1.55
N PHE A 21 -0.27 -10.83 2.81
CA PHE A 21 0.41 -10.22 3.94
C PHE A 21 1.57 -11.10 4.37
N THR A 22 2.69 -10.47 4.78
CA THR A 22 3.65 -11.20 5.61
C THR A 22 3.05 -11.45 7.00
N PRO A 23 3.54 -12.44 7.76
CA PRO A 23 3.08 -12.68 9.13
C PRO A 23 3.16 -11.42 10.00
N GLU A 24 4.24 -10.65 9.86
CA GLU A 24 4.47 -9.41 10.60
C GLU A 24 3.41 -8.35 10.23
N ALA A 25 3.14 -8.16 8.94
CA ALA A 25 2.14 -7.21 8.48
C ALA A 25 0.72 -7.57 8.94
N ALA A 26 0.41 -8.86 9.05
CA ALA A 26 -0.88 -9.33 9.56
C ALA A 26 -1.04 -9.01 11.05
N VAL A 27 -0.01 -9.26 11.86
CA VAL A 27 0.01 -8.91 13.28
C VAL A 27 -0.12 -7.40 13.48
N GLU A 28 0.60 -6.60 12.70
CA GLU A 28 0.52 -5.14 12.76
C GLU A 28 -0.88 -4.60 12.45
N LEU A 29 -1.54 -5.17 11.44
CA LEU A 29 -2.90 -4.81 11.10
C LEU A 29 -3.84 -5.12 12.27
N GLU A 30 -3.71 -6.31 12.87
CA GLU A 30 -4.51 -6.72 14.02
C GLU A 30 -4.26 -5.81 15.24
N ASP A 31 -3.01 -5.48 15.53
CA ASP A 31 -2.63 -4.57 16.63
C ASP A 31 -3.22 -3.18 16.43
N VAL A 32 -3.13 -2.62 15.21
CA VAL A 32 -3.71 -1.32 14.87
C VAL A 32 -5.22 -1.34 15.06
N LEU A 33 -5.91 -2.34 14.52
CA LEU A 33 -7.38 -2.42 14.62
C LEU A 33 -7.84 -2.68 16.06
N SER A 34 -7.11 -3.49 16.82
CA SER A 34 -7.40 -3.77 18.23
C SER A 34 -7.22 -2.54 19.10
N TYR A 35 -6.10 -1.82 18.93
CA TYR A 35 -5.85 -0.55 19.60
C TYR A 35 -6.95 0.45 19.29
N LEU A 36 -7.30 0.63 18.01
CA LEU A 36 -8.36 1.55 17.63
C LEU A 36 -9.71 1.10 18.20
N THR A 37 -10.04 -0.19 18.21
CA THR A 37 -11.33 -0.69 18.71
C THR A 37 -11.51 -0.39 20.19
N ALA A 38 -10.44 -0.55 20.99
CA ALA A 38 -10.45 -0.23 22.41
C ALA A 38 -10.68 1.27 22.70
N HIS A 39 -10.27 2.17 21.79
CA HIS A 39 -10.40 3.63 21.98
C HIS A 39 -11.62 4.23 21.28
N SER A 40 -11.98 3.70 20.11
CA SER A 40 -13.11 4.12 19.28
C SER A 40 -13.46 2.99 18.28
N PRO A 41 -14.51 2.19 18.56
CA PRO A 41 -14.98 1.15 17.64
C PRO A 41 -15.35 1.69 16.26
N GLU A 42 -15.88 2.91 16.20
CA GLU A 42 -16.19 3.59 14.94
C GLU A 42 -14.92 3.97 14.17
N GLY A 43 -13.91 4.49 14.88
CA GLY A 43 -12.59 4.78 14.31
C GLY A 43 -11.93 3.53 13.71
N ALA A 44 -12.01 2.39 14.40
CA ALA A 44 -11.50 1.12 13.90
C ALA A 44 -12.19 0.68 12.60
N ARG A 45 -13.53 0.78 12.53
CA ARG A 45 -14.30 0.46 11.31
C ARG A 45 -13.94 1.37 10.15
N ASN A 46 -13.78 2.67 10.41
CA ASN A 46 -13.47 3.64 9.37
C ASN A 46 -12.03 3.43 8.82
N VAL A 47 -11.06 3.19 9.71
CA VAL A 47 -9.68 2.86 9.31
C VAL A 47 -9.63 1.54 8.55
N GLY A 48 -10.29 0.49 9.04
CA GLY A 48 -10.34 -0.82 8.38
C GLY A 48 -10.94 -0.73 6.97
N THR A 49 -12.09 -0.06 6.83
CA THR A 49 -12.71 0.20 5.52
C THR A 49 -11.75 0.93 4.58
N ARG A 50 -11.04 1.94 5.10
CA ARG A 50 -10.10 2.71 4.28
C ARG A 50 -8.89 1.90 3.84
N ILE A 51 -8.34 1.05 4.71
CA ILE A 51 -7.25 0.14 4.36
C ILE A 51 -7.70 -0.80 3.23
N GLN A 52 -8.91 -1.39 3.35
CA GLN A 52 -9.45 -2.26 2.30
C GLN A 52 -9.59 -1.55 0.94
N GLN A 53 -10.08 -0.31 0.92
CA GLN A 53 -10.17 0.49 -0.31
C GLN A 53 -8.79 0.75 -0.92
N VAL A 54 -7.78 1.09 -0.11
CA VAL A 54 -6.42 1.31 -0.59
C VAL A 54 -5.83 0.02 -1.17
N LEU A 55 -6.04 -1.12 -0.51
CA LEU A 55 -5.59 -2.43 -0.98
C LEU A 55 -6.29 -2.81 -2.30
N SER A 56 -7.60 -2.60 -2.43
CA SER A 56 -8.33 -2.84 -3.70
C SER A 56 -7.73 -2.03 -4.85
N ASN A 57 -7.42 -0.75 -4.62
CA ASN A 57 -6.77 0.08 -5.65
C ASN A 57 -5.37 -0.42 -5.97
N LEU A 58 -4.63 -0.91 -4.97
CA LEU A 58 -3.31 -1.50 -5.19
C LEU A 58 -3.39 -2.76 -6.05
N SER A 59 -4.38 -3.64 -5.86
CA SER A 59 -4.54 -4.84 -6.70
C SER A 59 -4.79 -4.52 -8.18
N GLU A 60 -5.34 -3.36 -8.50
CA GLU A 60 -5.52 -2.92 -9.89
C GLU A 60 -4.29 -2.16 -10.40
N TYR A 61 -3.64 -1.37 -9.54
CA TYR A 61 -2.51 -0.52 -9.93
C TYR A 61 -1.31 -0.70 -8.97
N PRO A 62 -0.57 -1.82 -9.07
CA PRO A 62 0.52 -2.15 -8.14
C PRO A 62 1.68 -1.15 -8.13
N LEU A 63 1.80 -0.32 -9.18
CA LEU A 63 2.90 0.62 -9.34
C LEU A 63 2.56 2.06 -8.88
N THR A 64 1.35 2.30 -8.37
CA THR A 64 0.86 3.63 -7.95
C THR A 64 1.50 4.13 -6.65
N GLY A 65 2.02 3.23 -5.80
CA GLY A 65 2.69 3.62 -4.56
C GLY A 65 4.01 4.36 -4.81
N MET A 66 4.36 5.27 -3.90
CA MET A 66 5.64 5.98 -3.92
C MET A 66 6.79 5.00 -3.71
N ARG A 67 7.84 5.09 -4.53
CA ARG A 67 9.07 4.32 -4.32
C ARG A 67 9.77 4.78 -3.04
N THR A 68 10.30 3.83 -2.29
CA THR A 68 11.19 4.11 -1.16
C THR A 68 12.66 3.97 -1.60
N SER A 69 13.60 4.30 -0.72
CA SER A 69 15.04 4.06 -0.96
C SER A 69 15.38 2.57 -1.07
N LEU A 70 14.67 1.70 -0.34
CA LEU A 70 14.85 0.24 -0.37
C LEU A 70 14.08 -0.39 -1.54
N GLN A 71 14.66 -0.41 -2.73
CA GLN A 71 14.00 -1.03 -3.88
C GLN A 71 13.88 -2.56 -3.72
N PRO A 72 12.77 -3.20 -4.17
CA PRO A 72 11.66 -2.62 -4.92
C PRO A 72 10.48 -2.10 -4.05
N MET A 73 10.70 -1.88 -2.75
CA MET A 73 9.66 -1.47 -1.79
C MET A 73 8.99 -0.16 -2.18
N ARG A 74 7.66 -0.16 -2.09
CA ARG A 74 6.79 1.00 -2.28
C ARG A 74 5.97 1.26 -1.02
N ARG A 75 5.50 2.50 -0.90
CA ARG A 75 4.58 2.91 0.16
C ARG A 75 3.37 3.65 -0.39
N VAL A 76 2.23 3.45 0.24
CA VAL A 76 1.01 4.24 -0.01
C VAL A 76 0.43 4.74 1.30
N ALA A 77 -0.11 5.96 1.30
CA ALA A 77 -0.75 6.55 2.46
C ALA A 77 -2.23 6.18 2.54
N VAL A 78 -2.71 5.89 3.75
CA VAL A 78 -4.11 5.58 4.06
C VAL A 78 -4.85 6.87 4.41
N THR A 79 -4.87 7.85 3.52
CA THR A 79 -5.46 9.18 3.78
C THR A 79 -6.96 9.09 4.08
N PRO A 80 -7.53 9.88 5.00
CA PRO A 80 -6.88 10.91 5.83
C PRO A 80 -6.21 10.36 7.10
N TYR A 81 -6.15 9.05 7.30
CA TYR A 81 -5.54 8.44 8.48
C TYR A 81 -4.01 8.43 8.39
N PRO A 82 -3.31 8.59 9.52
CA PRO A 82 -1.84 8.66 9.56
C PRO A 82 -1.21 7.26 9.47
N TYR A 83 -1.62 6.42 8.52
CA TYR A 83 -1.04 5.10 8.28
C TYR A 83 -0.39 5.01 6.89
N LEU A 84 0.70 4.25 6.81
CA LEU A 84 1.43 3.91 5.60
C LEU A 84 1.41 2.40 5.42
N ILE A 85 1.08 1.94 4.21
CA ILE A 85 1.20 0.53 3.82
C ILE A 85 2.49 0.40 3.01
N PHE A 86 3.40 -0.45 3.48
CA PHE A 86 4.62 -0.84 2.78
C PHE A 86 4.39 -2.15 2.06
N TYR A 87 4.75 -2.19 0.78
CA TYR A 87 4.53 -3.38 -0.04
C TYR A 87 5.58 -3.55 -1.14
N LEU A 88 5.73 -4.80 -1.59
CA LEU A 88 6.49 -5.17 -2.77
C LEU A 88 5.51 -5.37 -3.94
N PRO A 89 5.68 -4.66 -5.06
CA PRO A 89 4.90 -4.91 -6.25
C PRO A 89 5.36 -6.20 -6.94
N GLY A 90 4.43 -6.94 -7.53
CA GLY A 90 4.71 -8.10 -8.38
C GLY A 90 3.68 -8.19 -9.50
N ASP A 91 3.97 -9.03 -10.50
CA ASP A 91 3.13 -9.18 -11.68
C ASP A 91 1.85 -9.99 -11.40
N ASP A 92 1.91 -10.91 -10.42
CA ASP A 92 0.78 -11.77 -10.01
C ASP A 92 0.29 -11.50 -8.57
N GLU A 93 1.17 -10.99 -7.70
CA GLU A 93 0.85 -10.68 -6.30
C GLU A 93 1.49 -9.38 -5.81
N ILE A 94 0.81 -8.72 -4.86
CA ILE A 94 1.38 -7.69 -4.00
C ILE A 94 1.62 -8.29 -2.62
N ILE A 95 2.83 -8.08 -2.11
CA ILE A 95 3.21 -8.53 -0.77
C ILE A 95 3.19 -7.31 0.15
N VAL A 96 2.20 -7.22 1.03
CA VAL A 96 2.16 -6.23 2.11
C VAL A 96 3.15 -6.66 3.19
N VAL A 97 4.18 -5.82 3.40
CA VAL A 97 5.28 -6.08 4.33
C VAL A 97 5.05 -5.39 5.68
N GLY A 98 4.26 -4.31 5.72
CA GLY A 98 3.90 -3.70 6.99
C GLY A 98 2.91 -2.56 6.88
N ILE A 99 2.29 -2.26 8.02
CA ILE A 99 1.33 -1.17 8.19
C ILE A 99 1.79 -0.32 9.37
N ARG A 100 2.27 0.89 9.10
CA ARG A 100 2.92 1.75 10.08
C ARG A 100 2.17 3.05 10.28
N HIS A 101 2.14 3.52 11.52
CA HIS A 101 1.61 4.84 11.82
C HIS A 101 2.67 5.92 11.50
N ALA A 102 2.38 6.75 10.49
CA ALA A 102 3.30 7.75 9.92
C ALA A 102 3.88 8.73 10.95
N ALA A 103 3.12 9.04 12.01
CA ALA A 103 3.55 9.98 13.05
C ALA A 103 4.12 9.34 14.33
N ARG A 104 4.02 8.01 14.52
CA ARG A 104 4.39 7.38 15.81
C ARG A 104 5.78 6.74 15.79
N ASP A 105 6.29 6.30 14.64
CA ASP A 105 7.57 5.60 14.58
C ASP A 105 8.37 5.92 13.30
N PRO A 106 9.21 6.98 13.32
CA PRO A 106 10.08 7.31 12.21
C PRO A 106 11.24 6.31 11.99
N SER A 107 11.52 5.42 12.96
CA SER A 107 12.59 4.42 12.87
C SER A 107 12.16 3.14 12.12
N SER A 108 10.85 2.87 12.07
CA SER A 108 10.25 1.77 11.29
C SER A 108 10.00 2.10 9.81
N THR A 109 10.20 3.36 9.41
CA THR A 109 10.09 3.83 8.02
C THR A 109 11.41 3.65 7.28
N PRO A 110 11.50 2.82 6.24
CA PRO A 110 12.74 2.67 5.46
C PRO A 110 13.16 3.94 4.67
N ASP A 111 12.42 5.04 4.76
CA ASP A 111 12.72 6.32 4.07
C ASP A 111 13.81 7.16 4.78
N ARG A 112 14.52 6.60 5.77
CA ARG A 112 15.47 7.37 6.61
C ARG A 112 16.77 6.67 7.02
N LEU A 113 17.27 5.75 6.17
CA LEU A 113 18.68 5.35 6.16
C LEU A 113 19.28 5.61 4.78
#